data_AF-A0A9E5ZI80-F1
#
_entry.id   AF-A0A9E5ZI80-F1
#
_cell.length_a   1.000
_cell.length_b   1.000
_cell.length_c   1.000
_cell.angle_alpha   90.00
_cell.angle_beta   90.00
_cell.angle_gamma   90.00
#
_symmetry.space_group_name_H-M   'P 1'
#
loop_
_entity.id
_entity.type
_entity.pdbx_description
1 polymer ?
#
loop_
_entity_poly.entity_id
_entity_poly.type
_entity_poly.pdbx_seq_one_letter_code
_entity_poly.pdbx_strand_id
1 'polypeptide(L)'
;MQSNHHKNIAAIIHLSALSKFIFPLGNFIMPLLFWTLNKDKSEFIDAHGKQIINFQISIFLYTIIIGAISIPLLILGILDHVLLPEIWHSFPYGFKLEMYDFHGIKIALFICILLVLVVITMLFEIVFIILATSKANDGKYFKYPITISFLK
;
A
#
# COMPACT_ATOMS: atom_id res chain seq x y z
N MET A 1 -26.47 14.78 17.38
CA MET A 1 -26.52 13.77 16.29
C MET A 1 -25.99 14.41 15.01
N GLN A 2 -25.20 13.68 14.20
CA GLN A 2 -24.69 14.21 12.92
C GLN A 2 -25.82 14.34 11.89
N SER A 3 -25.78 15.39 11.06
CA SER A 3 -26.72 15.55 9.95
C SER A 3 -26.48 14.50 8.87
N ASN A 4 -27.52 14.12 8.12
CA ASN A 4 -27.38 13.19 6.99
C ASN A 4 -26.40 13.72 5.94
N HIS A 5 -26.34 15.04 5.74
CA HIS A 5 -25.37 15.65 4.85
C HIS A 5 -23.92 15.41 5.30
N HIS A 6 -23.62 15.59 6.59
CA HIS A 6 -22.27 15.36 7.12
C HIS A 6 -21.85 13.89 7.06
N LYS A 7 -22.80 12.98 7.35
CA LYS A 7 -22.58 11.53 7.23
C LYS A 7 -22.24 11.12 5.81
N ASN A 8 -23.00 11.60 4.84
CA ASN A 8 -22.79 11.30 3.42
C ASN A 8 -21.43 11.82 2.93
N ILE A 9 -21.04 13.04 3.33
CA ILE A 9 -19.72 13.58 2.98
C ILE A 9 -18.61 12.72 3.59
N ALA A 10 -18.70 12.39 4.89
CA ALA A 10 -17.69 11.57 5.56
C ALA A 10 -17.59 10.16 4.96
N ALA A 11 -18.70 9.57 4.54
CA ALA A 11 -18.71 8.29 3.84
C ALA A 11 -18.06 8.38 2.45
N ILE A 12 -18.35 9.43 1.68
CA ILE A 12 -17.74 9.68 0.36
C ILE A 12 -16.22 9.87 0.48
N ILE A 13 -15.76 10.60 1.50
CA ILE A 13 -14.32 10.81 1.76
C ILE A 13 -13.60 9.46 1.88
N HIS A 14 -14.12 8.52 2.67
CA HIS A 14 -13.55 7.17 2.80
C HIS A 14 -13.63 6.38 1.49
N LEU A 15 -14.82 6.31 0.88
CA LEU A 15 -15.05 5.54 -0.33
C LEU A 15 -14.19 6.02 -1.51
N SER A 16 -13.94 7.34 -1.58
CA SER A 16 -13.16 7.96 -2.64
C SER A 16 -11.70 7.49 -2.67
N ALA A 17 -11.19 6.90 -1.59
CA ALA A 17 -9.86 6.30 -1.57
C ALA A 17 -9.74 5.11 -2.56
N LEU A 18 -10.86 4.45 -2.92
CA LEU A 18 -10.86 3.38 -3.92
C LEU A 18 -10.61 3.86 -5.35
N SER A 19 -10.56 5.17 -5.59
CA SER A 19 -10.24 5.73 -6.91
C SER A 19 -8.83 5.39 -7.41
N LYS A 20 -7.95 4.84 -6.56
CA LYS A 20 -6.67 4.25 -6.99
C LYS A 20 -6.81 3.17 -8.05
N PHE A 21 -7.97 2.50 -8.13
CA PHE A 21 -8.24 1.49 -9.15
C PHE A 21 -8.64 2.09 -10.51
N ILE A 22 -8.89 3.40 -10.56
CA ILE A 22 -9.27 4.11 -11.78
C ILE A 22 -8.05 4.84 -12.35
N PHE A 23 -7.27 5.53 -11.50
CA PHE A 23 -6.09 6.26 -11.92
C PHE A 23 -5.00 6.31 -10.83
N PRO A 24 -3.72 6.50 -11.20
CA PRO A 24 -2.61 6.56 -10.25
C PRO A 24 -2.81 7.63 -9.17
N LEU A 25 -2.46 7.31 -7.93
CA LEU A 25 -2.57 8.20 -6.76
C LEU A 25 -4.01 8.66 -6.42
N GLY A 26 -5.05 8.08 -7.03
CA GLY A 26 -6.44 8.43 -6.74
C GLY A 26 -6.80 8.30 -5.26
N ASN A 27 -6.23 7.31 -4.56
CA ASN A 27 -6.41 7.11 -3.12
C ASN A 27 -5.97 8.28 -2.25
N PHE A 28 -5.13 9.19 -2.75
CA PHE A 28 -4.76 10.43 -2.07
C PHE A 28 -5.56 11.61 -2.59
N ILE A 29 -5.58 11.77 -3.92
CA ILE A 29 -6.12 12.94 -4.59
C ILE A 29 -7.60 13.09 -4.24
N MET A 30 -8.39 12.01 -4.33
CA MET A 30 -9.83 12.13 -4.13
C MET A 30 -10.25 12.36 -2.69
N PRO A 31 -9.76 11.62 -1.69
CA PRO A 31 -10.07 11.92 -0.29
C PRO A 31 -9.62 13.32 0.11
N LEU A 32 -8.45 13.77 -0.36
CA LEU A 32 -7.93 15.10 -0.03
C LEU A 32 -8.81 16.21 -0.63
N LEU A 33 -9.26 16.04 -1.87
CA LEU A 33 -10.18 16.97 -2.52
C LEU A 33 -11.51 17.06 -1.77
N PHE A 34 -12.16 15.91 -1.51
CA PHE A 34 -13.44 15.89 -0.80
C PHE A 34 -13.32 16.42 0.64
N TRP A 35 -12.23 16.09 1.33
CA TRP A 35 -11.98 16.60 2.69
C TRP A 35 -11.75 18.11 2.66
N THR A 36 -10.84 18.62 1.82
CA THR A 36 -10.49 20.06 1.81
C THR A 36 -11.69 20.95 1.47
N LEU A 37 -12.58 20.50 0.57
CA LEU A 37 -13.80 21.24 0.22
C LEU A 37 -14.87 21.26 1.32
N ASN A 38 -14.75 20.41 2.34
CA ASN A 38 -15.79 20.21 3.35
C ASN A 38 -15.31 20.24 4.81
N LYS A 39 -14.00 20.28 5.06
CA LYS A 39 -13.41 20.17 6.40
C LYS A 39 -13.92 21.24 7.37
N ASP A 40 -14.14 22.45 6.88
CA ASP A 40 -14.57 23.59 7.70
C ASP A 40 -16.08 23.55 7.99
N LYS A 41 -16.83 22.58 7.43
CA LYS A 41 -18.29 22.44 7.65
C LYS A 41 -18.63 21.68 8.92
N SER A 42 -17.75 20.80 9.41
CA SER A 42 -17.98 20.03 10.65
C SER A 42 -16.71 19.34 11.14
N GLU A 43 -16.48 19.36 12.46
CA GLU A 43 -15.44 18.56 13.12
C GLU A 43 -15.54 17.07 12.79
N PHE A 44 -16.76 16.56 12.57
CA PHE A 44 -16.97 15.17 12.15
C PHE A 44 -16.36 14.87 10.77
N ILE A 45 -16.55 15.79 9.81
CA ILE A 45 -15.98 15.66 8.46
C ILE A 45 -14.46 15.80 8.54
N ASP A 46 -13.97 16.78 9.32
CA ASP A 46 -12.53 16.99 9.49
C ASP A 46 -11.84 15.77 10.08
N ALA A 47 -12.41 15.19 11.14
CA ALA A 47 -11.89 13.97 11.76
C ALA A 47 -11.85 12.79 10.77
N HIS A 48 -12.92 12.56 10.00
CA HIS A 48 -12.94 11.48 9.00
C HIS A 48 -11.92 11.69 7.88
N GLY A 49 -11.77 12.93 7.41
CA GLY A 49 -10.75 13.32 6.43
C GLY A 49 -9.32 13.08 6.92
N LYS A 50 -8.99 13.56 8.12
CA LYS A 50 -7.68 13.30 8.74
C LYS A 50 -7.42 11.81 8.88
N GLN A 51 -8.42 11.02 9.28
CA GLN A 51 -8.28 9.57 9.46
C GLN A 51 -7.96 8.83 8.16
N ILE A 52 -8.69 9.09 7.07
CA ILE A 52 -8.38 8.42 5.78
C ILE A 52 -7.04 8.87 5.22
N ILE A 53 -6.71 10.16 5.32
CA ILE A 53 -5.44 10.66 4.78
C ILE A 53 -4.26 10.08 5.56
N ASN A 54 -4.33 10.06 6.89
CA ASN A 54 -3.32 9.43 7.73
C ASN A 54 -3.16 7.94 7.39
N PHE A 55 -4.27 7.22 7.18
CA PHE A 55 -4.25 5.81 6.81
C PHE A 55 -3.56 5.59 5.46
N GLN A 56 -3.95 6.36 4.44
CA GLN A 56 -3.38 6.25 3.10
C GLN A 56 -1.87 6.58 3.09
N ILE A 57 -1.44 7.60 3.83
CA ILE A 57 -0.01 7.92 3.98
C ILE A 57 0.71 6.78 4.71
N SER A 58 0.10 6.18 5.73
CA SER A 58 0.70 5.06 6.48
C SER A 58 0.91 3.84 5.58
N ILE A 59 -0.11 3.42 4.82
CA ILE A 59 -0.01 2.28 3.89
C ILE A 59 1.04 2.53 2.82
N PHE A 60 1.10 3.75 2.28
CA PHE A 60 2.10 4.12 1.29
C PHE A 60 3.52 4.09 1.86
N LEU A 61 3.72 4.59 3.09
CA LEU A 61 5.00 4.49 3.78
C LEU A 61 5.41 3.02 4.00
N TYR A 62 4.50 2.15 4.44
CA TYR A 62 4.79 0.72 4.60
C TYR A 62 5.16 0.06 3.28
N THR A 63 4.48 0.43 2.19
CA THR A 63 4.78 -0.07 0.85
C THR A 63 6.15 0.39 0.35
N ILE A 64 6.54 1.65 0.63
CA ILE A 64 7.89 2.15 0.32
C ILE A 64 8.94 1.36 1.10
N ILE A 65 8.75 1.11 2.39
CA ILE A 65 9.71 0.35 3.22
C ILE A 65 9.88 -1.07 2.69
N ILE A 66 8.77 -1.75 2.39
CA ILE A 66 8.80 -3.10 1.80
C ILE A 66 9.51 -3.08 0.45
N GLY A 67 9.21 -2.11 -0.41
CA GLY A 67 9.86 -1.95 -1.71
C GLY A 67 11.37 -1.68 -1.60
N ALA A 68 11.77 -0.80 -0.68
CA ALA A 68 13.17 -0.45 -0.44
C ALA A 68 14.00 -1.64 0.03
N ILE A 69 13.39 -2.59 0.76
CA ILE A 69 14.04 -3.84 1.16
C ILE A 69 14.02 -4.86 0.01
N SER A 70 12.89 -4.98 -0.68
CA SER A 70 12.67 -6.04 -1.69
C SER A 70 13.46 -5.81 -2.98
N ILE A 71 13.61 -4.55 -3.42
CA ILE A 71 14.28 -4.20 -4.68
C ILE A 71 15.78 -4.58 -4.65
N PRO A 72 16.59 -4.20 -3.65
CA PRO A 72 17.99 -4.64 -3.57
C PRO A 72 18.13 -6.17 -3.53
N LEU A 73 17.26 -6.86 -2.80
CA LEU A 73 17.28 -8.33 -2.73
C LEU A 73 17.00 -8.97 -4.10
N LEU A 74 16.07 -8.41 -4.88
CA LEU A 74 15.83 -8.86 -6.26
C LEU A 74 17.04 -8.59 -7.16
N ILE A 75 17.65 -7.41 -7.07
CA ILE A 75 18.83 -7.06 -7.87
C ILE A 75 19.98 -8.03 -7.57
N LEU A 76 20.25 -8.31 -6.29
CA LEU A 76 21.29 -9.27 -5.90
C LEU A 76 20.99 -10.68 -6.44
N GLY A 77 19.74 -11.14 -6.32
CA GLY A 77 19.35 -12.45 -6.84
C GLY A 77 19.51 -12.56 -8.37
N ILE A 78 19.21 -11.50 -9.11
CA ILE A 78 19.38 -11.46 -10.57
C ILE A 78 20.86 -11.35 -10.95
N LEU A 79 21.63 -10.52 -10.25
CA LEU A 79 23.07 -10.32 -10.49
C LEU A 79 23.84 -11.64 -10.35
N ASP A 80 23.56 -12.40 -9.30
CA ASP A 80 24.16 -13.73 -9.06
C ASP A 80 23.86 -14.71 -10.21
N HIS A 81 22.68 -14.61 -10.81
CA HIS A 81 22.24 -15.53 -11.86
C HIS A 81 22.71 -15.13 -13.26
N VAL A 82 22.79 -13.82 -13.56
CA VAL A 82 23.06 -13.33 -14.91
C VAL A 82 24.53 -12.91 -15.09
N LEU A 83 25.10 -12.19 -14.13
CA LEU A 83 26.35 -11.46 -14.35
C LEU A 83 27.59 -12.23 -13.85
N LEU A 84 27.47 -12.95 -12.73
CA LEU A 84 28.60 -13.67 -12.13
C LEU A 84 29.06 -14.92 -12.89
N PRO A 85 28.19 -15.73 -13.53
CA PRO A 85 28.62 -16.91 -14.26
C PRO A 85 29.56 -16.60 -15.43
N GLU A 86 29.28 -15.54 -16.20
CA GLU A 86 30.15 -15.11 -17.32
C GLU A 86 31.55 -14.72 -16.85
N ILE A 87 31.65 -14.04 -15.69
CA ILE A 87 32.91 -13.68 -15.06
C ILE A 87 33.67 -14.94 -14.61
N TRP A 88 32.98 -15.90 -13.99
CA TRP A 88 33.61 -17.13 -13.47
C TRP A 88 34.13 -18.04 -14.59
N HIS A 89 33.40 -18.14 -15.71
CA HIS A 89 33.80 -18.92 -16.87
C HIS A 89 35.00 -18.33 -17.64
N SER A 90 35.35 -17.07 -17.39
CA SER A 90 36.52 -16.40 -17.99
C SER A 90 37.85 -16.84 -17.37
N PHE A 91 37.85 -17.60 -16.25
CA PHE A 91 39.07 -18.08 -15.61
C PHE A 91 39.48 -19.49 -16.09
N PRO A 92 40.73 -19.69 -16.57
CA PRO A 92 41.16 -20.92 -17.27
C PRO A 92 41.30 -22.19 -16.39
N TYR A 93 41.24 -22.08 -15.07
CA TYR A 93 41.28 -23.20 -14.11
C TYR A 93 40.01 -23.28 -13.24
N GLY A 94 38.85 -22.94 -13.80
CA GLY A 94 37.59 -22.89 -13.08
C GLY A 94 37.10 -24.27 -12.60
N PHE A 95 36.99 -24.42 -11.29
CA PHE A 95 36.29 -25.52 -10.63
C PHE A 95 34.85 -25.64 -11.18
N LYS A 96 34.53 -26.76 -11.85
CA LYS A 96 33.18 -27.05 -12.36
C LYS A 96 32.32 -27.65 -11.25
N LEU A 97 31.61 -26.79 -10.52
CA LEU A 97 30.52 -27.20 -9.64
C LEU A 97 29.25 -27.17 -10.49
N GLU A 98 28.78 -28.33 -10.95
CA GLU A 98 27.45 -28.43 -11.56
C GLU A 98 26.40 -28.28 -10.46
N MET A 99 25.97 -27.03 -10.23
CA MET A 99 24.85 -26.74 -9.36
C MET A 99 23.55 -26.80 -10.16
N TYR A 100 22.74 -27.80 -9.85
CA TYR A 100 21.36 -27.93 -10.30
C TYR A 100 20.57 -26.62 -10.06
N ASP A 101 19.67 -26.27 -10.97
CA ASP A 101 18.92 -25.00 -11.10
C ASP A 101 17.92 -24.72 -9.95
N PHE A 102 18.42 -24.61 -8.72
CA PHE A 102 17.65 -24.24 -7.52
C PHE A 102 17.57 -22.72 -7.31
N HIS A 103 18.18 -21.91 -8.19
CA HIS A 103 18.28 -20.45 -8.02
C HIS A 103 17.10 -19.71 -8.68
N GLY A 104 16.68 -20.11 -9.88
CA GLY A 104 15.49 -19.53 -10.54
C GLY A 104 14.20 -19.74 -9.72
N ILE A 105 14.05 -20.94 -9.13
CA ILE A 105 12.91 -21.28 -8.26
C ILE A 105 12.83 -20.35 -7.04
N LYS A 106 13.97 -19.96 -6.43
CA LYS A 106 13.99 -19.06 -5.27
C LYS A 106 13.53 -17.65 -5.62
N ILE A 107 13.97 -17.11 -6.76
CA ILE A 107 13.55 -15.78 -7.23
C ILE A 107 12.05 -15.79 -7.53
N ALA A 108 11.57 -16.82 -8.23
CA ALA A 108 10.14 -16.97 -8.52
C ALA A 108 9.30 -17.05 -7.24
N LEU A 109 9.71 -17.86 -6.26
CA LEU A 109 9.04 -17.95 -4.95
C LEU A 109 9.03 -16.61 -4.22
N PHE A 110 10.13 -15.86 -4.24
CA PHE A 110 10.22 -14.54 -3.62
C PHE A 110 9.22 -13.55 -4.26
N ILE A 111 9.14 -13.50 -5.59
CA ILE A 111 8.18 -12.68 -6.32
C ILE A 111 6.74 -13.10 -6.00
N CYS A 112 6.45 -14.40 -5.95
CA CYS A 112 5.12 -14.91 -5.57
C CYS A 112 4.73 -14.46 -4.16
N ILE A 113 5.64 -14.52 -3.19
CA ILE A 113 5.39 -14.07 -1.81
C ILE A 113 5.10 -12.56 -1.78
N LEU A 114 5.85 -11.75 -2.52
CA LEU A 114 5.61 -10.31 -2.61
C LEU A 114 4.23 -10.00 -3.24
N LEU A 115 3.85 -10.72 -4.29
CA LEU A 115 2.55 -10.55 -4.93
C LEU A 115 1.40 -10.89 -3.96
N VAL A 116 1.53 -11.99 -3.23
CA VAL A 116 0.56 -12.39 -2.19
C VAL A 116 0.46 -11.30 -1.11
N LEU A 117 1.59 -10.75 -0.66
CA LEU A 117 1.61 -9.66 0.33
C LEU A 117 0.91 -8.39 -0.18
N VAL A 118 1.11 -8.03 -1.45
CA VAL A 118 0.42 -6.89 -2.10
C VAL A 118 -1.09 -7.13 -2.14
N VAL A 119 -1.53 -8.34 -2.53
CA VAL A 119 -2.96 -8.69 -2.58
C VAL A 119 -3.57 -8.65 -1.17
N ILE A 120 -2.89 -9.19 -0.16
CA ILE A 120 -3.36 -9.13 1.24
C ILE A 120 -3.50 -7.67 1.70
N THR A 121 -2.52 -6.82 1.42
CA THR A 121 -2.56 -5.39 1.77
C THR A 121 -3.71 -4.69 1.05
N MET A 122 -3.93 -4.99 -0.23
CA MET A 122 -5.05 -4.45 -1.01
C MET A 122 -6.41 -4.83 -0.42
N LEU A 123 -6.61 -6.11 -0.06
CA LEU A 123 -7.84 -6.58 0.55
C LEU A 123 -8.05 -5.96 1.93
N PHE A 124 -7.00 -5.89 2.74
CA PHE A 124 -7.02 -5.22 4.04
C PHE A 124 -7.50 -3.77 3.90
N GLU A 125 -6.91 -3.01 2.97
CA GLU A 125 -7.28 -1.61 2.74
C GLU A 125 -8.75 -1.45 2.33
N ILE A 126 -9.22 -2.27 1.38
CA ILE A 126 -10.63 -2.26 0.94
C ILE A 126 -11.56 -2.54 2.11
N VAL A 127 -11.30 -3.57 2.91
CA VAL A 127 -12.13 -3.94 4.06
C VAL A 127 -12.23 -2.76 5.03
N PHE A 128 -11.12 -2.12 5.38
CA PHE A 128 -11.14 -1.00 6.32
C PHE A 128 -11.80 0.25 5.73
N ILE A 129 -11.67 0.52 4.43
CA ILE A 129 -12.40 1.61 3.77
C ILE A 129 -13.91 1.37 3.83
N ILE A 130 -14.38 0.15 3.57
CA ILE A 130 -15.80 -0.19 3.65
C ILE A 130 -16.32 -0.08 5.08
N LEU A 131 -15.57 -0.57 6.07
CA LEU A 131 -15.92 -0.43 7.49
C LEU A 131 -15.99 1.04 7.91
N ALA A 132 -15.03 1.86 7.52
CA ALA A 132 -15.02 3.29 7.82
C ALA A 132 -16.20 4.02 7.17
N THR A 133 -16.52 3.67 5.93
CA THR A 133 -17.67 4.20 5.18
C THR A 133 -18.99 3.85 5.90
N SER A 134 -19.14 2.58 6.32
CA SER A 134 -20.31 2.13 7.09
C SER A 134 -20.42 2.86 8.43
N LYS A 135 -19.32 3.01 9.17
CA LYS A 135 -19.32 3.74 10.46
C LYS A 135 -19.60 5.23 10.30
N ALA A 136 -19.11 5.85 9.22
CA ALA A 136 -19.46 7.22 8.88
C ALA A 136 -20.96 7.39 8.62
N ASN A 137 -21.59 6.42 7.93
CA ASN A 137 -23.03 6.40 7.67
C ASN A 137 -23.87 6.25 8.97
N ASP A 138 -23.35 5.50 9.94
CA ASP A 138 -23.91 5.44 11.31
C ASP A 138 -23.75 6.76 12.09
N GLY A 139 -22.96 7.72 11.58
CA GLY A 139 -22.57 8.94 12.29
C GLY A 139 -21.55 8.71 13.41
N LYS A 140 -20.78 7.62 13.34
CA LYS A 140 -19.74 7.24 14.32
C LYS A 140 -18.36 7.58 13.77
N TYR A 141 -17.50 8.06 14.64
CA TYR A 141 -16.08 8.21 14.35
C TYR A 141 -15.45 6.85 14.06
N PHE A 142 -14.50 6.83 13.14
CA PHE A 142 -13.74 5.64 12.79
C PHE A 142 -12.24 5.90 12.90
N LYS A 143 -11.52 4.99 13.55
CA LYS A 143 -10.05 5.02 13.62
C LYS A 143 -9.49 3.82 12.87
N TYR A 144 -8.71 4.08 11.83
CA TYR A 144 -8.05 3.03 11.08
C TYR A 144 -6.97 2.35 11.95
N PRO A 145 -6.85 1.00 11.90
CA PRO A 145 -5.77 0.32 12.57
C PRO A 145 -4.43 0.61 11.87
N ILE A 146 -3.32 0.42 12.59
CA ILE A 146 -1.94 0.54 12.04
C ILE A 146 -1.69 1.91 11.37
N THR A 147 -2.43 2.94 11.77
CA THR A 147 -2.35 4.28 11.20
C THR A 147 -1.49 5.19 12.05
N ILE A 148 -0.54 5.88 11.40
CA ILE A 148 0.30 6.91 11.98
C ILE A 148 -0.40 8.26 11.82
N SER A 149 -0.51 9.04 12.91
CA SER A 149 -1.24 10.31 12.91
C SER A 149 -0.35 11.47 12.46
N PHE A 150 -0.23 11.66 11.15
CA PHE A 150 0.51 12.80 10.58
C PHE A 150 -0.27 14.12 10.74
N LEU A 151 -1.57 14.06 10.49
CA LEU A 151 -2.51 15.15 10.68
C LEU A 151 -3.17 15.00 12.05
N LYS A 152 -3.13 16.08 12.85
CA LYS A 152 -3.74 16.19 14.19
C LYS A 152 -5.04 16.97 14.11
#